data_AF-A0A965LV44-F1
#
_entry.id   AF-A0A965LV44-F1
#
_cell.length_a   1.000
_cell.length_b   1.000
_cell.length_c   1.000
_cell.angle_alpha   90.00
_cell.angle_beta   90.00
_cell.angle_gamma   90.00
#
_symmetry.space_group_name_H-M   'P 1'
#
loop_
_entity.id
_entity.type
_entity.pdbx_description
1 polymer ?
#
loop_
_entity_poly.entity_id
_entity_poly.type
_entity_poly.pdbx_seq_one_letter_code
_entity_poly.pdbx_strand_id
1 'polypeptide(L)'
;MSNLNIKALPKVSLHDHLDGGLRPETIIELAAKIGHKLPADNAEDLRNWFLESCDSGSLVRYLDTFVHTTAVMQTKEGLIRVAKEFALDLAADGVIYGEIRWAPEQHLEQGLTLEQVVEYVEEGLTQA
;
A
#
# COMPACT_ATOMS: atom_id res chain seq x y z
N MET A 1 -18.64 -28.85 -1.37
CA MET A 1 -17.67 -28.02 -2.12
C MET A 1 -16.29 -28.55 -1.78
N SER A 2 -15.43 -28.77 -2.76
CA SER A 2 -14.04 -29.17 -2.50
C SER A 2 -13.35 -28.10 -1.63
N ASN A 3 -12.60 -28.53 -0.61
CA ASN A 3 -11.77 -27.64 0.21
C ASN A 3 -10.57 -27.16 -0.63
N LEU A 4 -10.82 -26.25 -1.57
CA LEU A 4 -9.78 -25.62 -2.36
C LEU A 4 -8.93 -24.72 -1.44
N ASN A 5 -7.65 -25.04 -1.30
CA ASN A 5 -6.72 -24.15 -0.64
C ASN A 5 -6.29 -23.04 -1.61
N ILE A 6 -6.97 -21.89 -1.57
CA ILE A 6 -6.72 -20.74 -2.46
C ILE A 6 -5.28 -20.24 -2.34
N LYS A 7 -4.68 -20.27 -1.14
CA LYS A 7 -3.31 -19.83 -0.92
C LYS A 7 -2.28 -20.72 -1.62
N ALA A 8 -2.55 -22.03 -1.72
CA ALA A 8 -1.67 -22.98 -2.39
C ALA A 8 -1.68 -22.87 -3.93
N LEU A 9 -2.59 -22.08 -4.53
CA LEU A 9 -2.62 -21.87 -5.97
C LEU A 9 -1.47 -20.96 -6.42
N PRO A 10 -0.81 -21.26 -7.55
CA PRO A 10 0.23 -20.39 -8.14
C PRO A 10 -0.44 -19.19 -8.84
N LYS A 11 -0.67 -18.12 -8.09
CA LYS A 11 -1.44 -16.96 -8.58
C LYS A 11 -0.56 -15.99 -9.34
N VAL A 12 -1.19 -15.28 -10.27
CA VAL A 12 -0.60 -14.18 -11.04
C VAL A 12 -1.41 -12.92 -10.70
N SER A 13 -0.73 -11.87 -10.24
CA SER A 13 -1.34 -10.55 -10.00
C SER A 13 -0.86 -9.58 -11.07
N LEU A 14 -1.77 -9.05 -11.89
CA LEU A 14 -1.42 -8.16 -13.00
C LEU A 14 -1.87 -6.71 -12.76
N HIS A 15 -2.72 -6.49 -11.77
CA HIS A 15 -3.30 -5.18 -11.47
C HIS A 15 -3.39 -5.03 -9.96
N ASP A 16 -2.30 -4.57 -9.37
CA ASP A 16 -2.22 -4.35 -7.93
C ASP A 16 -1.40 -3.10 -7.61
N HIS A 17 -2.05 -2.18 -6.91
CA HIS A 17 -1.53 -0.84 -6.64
C HIS A 17 -0.77 -0.84 -5.32
N LEU A 18 0.55 -0.72 -5.40
CA LEU A 18 1.43 -0.68 -4.23
C LEU A 18 1.10 0.51 -3.31
N ASP A 19 0.78 1.66 -3.88
CA ASP A 19 0.37 2.89 -3.17
C ASP A 19 -1.09 2.88 -2.71
N GLY A 20 -1.84 1.81 -3.00
CA GLY A 20 -3.20 1.58 -2.50
C GLY A 20 -3.33 0.37 -1.56
N GLY A 21 -2.30 -0.47 -1.42
CA GLY A 21 -2.35 -1.78 -0.75
C GLY A 21 -1.68 -1.85 0.63
N LEU A 22 -1.58 -0.73 1.35
CA LEU A 22 -0.79 -0.65 2.58
C LEU A 22 -1.48 -1.37 3.76
N ARG A 23 -0.66 -1.94 4.65
CA ARG A 23 -1.13 -2.47 5.94
C ARG A 23 -1.60 -1.33 6.86
N PRO A 24 -2.79 -1.39 7.48
CA PRO A 24 -3.28 -0.35 8.39
C PRO A 24 -2.32 -0.04 9.55
N GLU A 25 -1.65 -1.06 10.09
CA GLU A 25 -0.65 -0.92 11.14
C GLU A 25 0.53 -0.04 10.68
N THR A 26 1.02 -0.28 9.46
CA THR A 26 2.09 0.51 8.85
C THR A 26 1.66 1.95 8.59
N ILE A 27 0.43 2.17 8.14
CA ILE A 27 -0.12 3.53 7.95
C ILE A 27 -0.10 4.29 9.28
N ILE A 28 -0.55 3.69 10.38
CA ILE A 28 -0.56 4.33 11.69
C ILE A 28 0.85 4.69 12.16
N GLU A 29 1.78 3.74 12.08
CA GLU A 29 3.15 3.96 12.52
C GLU A 29 3.84 5.06 11.73
N LEU A 30 3.69 5.07 10.39
CA LEU A 30 4.29 6.08 9.53
C LEU A 30 3.60 7.44 9.70
N ALA A 31 2.27 7.48 9.79
CA ALA A 31 1.52 8.71 10.01
C ALA A 31 1.94 9.42 11.32
N ALA A 32 2.14 8.66 12.40
CA ALA A 32 2.61 9.19 13.67
C ALA A 32 4.00 9.85 13.56
N LYS A 33 4.91 9.28 12.76
CA LYS A 33 6.26 9.84 12.54
C LYS A 33 6.24 11.17 11.81
N ILE A 34 5.32 11.33 10.85
CA ILE A 34 5.22 12.54 10.02
C ILE A 34 4.17 13.53 10.54
N GLY A 35 3.46 13.21 11.62
CA GLY A 35 2.39 14.04 12.17
C GLY A 35 1.13 14.13 11.28
N HIS A 36 0.90 13.12 10.42
CA HIS A 36 -0.30 13.06 9.58
C HIS A 36 -1.50 12.61 10.40
N LYS A 37 -2.66 13.25 10.20
CA LYS A 37 -3.90 12.89 10.89
C LYS A 37 -4.65 11.82 10.11
N LEU A 38 -5.02 10.76 10.82
CA LEU A 38 -5.82 9.66 10.28
C LEU A 38 -7.28 9.78 10.75
N PRO A 39 -8.23 9.14 10.04
CA PRO A 39 -9.64 9.11 10.42
C PRO A 39 -9.92 8.15 11.59
N ALA A 40 -8.90 7.42 12.05
CA ALA A 40 -8.98 6.45 13.14
C ALA A 40 -7.63 6.36 13.89
N ASP A 41 -7.70 5.96 15.16
CA ASP A 41 -6.54 5.93 16.08
C ASP A 41 -5.89 4.55 16.23
N ASN A 42 -6.50 3.50 15.65
CA ASN A 42 -5.98 2.13 15.69
C ASN A 42 -6.22 1.39 14.35
N ALA A 43 -5.47 0.31 14.14
CA ALA A 43 -5.40 -0.37 12.85
C ALA A 43 -6.71 -1.05 12.45
N GLU A 44 -7.48 -1.54 13.42
CA GLU A 44 -8.79 -2.17 13.20
C GLU A 44 -9.80 -1.16 12.70
N ASP A 45 -9.95 -0.03 13.38
CA ASP A 45 -10.87 1.04 12.99
C ASP A 45 -10.46 1.68 11.67
N LEU A 46 -9.15 1.86 11.43
CA LEU A 46 -8.64 2.35 10.15
C LEU A 46 -8.97 1.39 9.00
N ARG A 47 -8.78 0.07 9.21
CA ARG A 47 -9.17 -0.96 8.25
C ARG A 47 -10.66 -0.87 7.91
N ASN A 48 -11.51 -0.77 8.93
CA ASN A 48 -12.96 -0.66 8.73
C ASN A 48 -13.32 0.59 7.94
N TRP A 49 -12.70 1.73 8.24
CA TRP A 49 -12.90 2.97 7.50
C TRP A 49 -12.52 2.87 6.01
N PHE A 50 -11.39 2.21 5.69
CA PHE A 50 -11.02 1.93 4.30
C PHE A 50 -12.06 1.03 3.62
N LEU A 51 -12.46 -0.08 4.26
CA LEU A 51 -13.45 -1.01 3.70
C LEU A 51 -14.79 -0.34 3.42
N GLU A 52 -15.31 0.47 4.35
CA GLU A 52 -16.55 1.22 4.17
C GLU A 52 -16.47 2.25 3.03
N SER A 53 -15.29 2.85 2.83
CA SER A 53 -15.07 3.81 1.74
C SER A 53 -14.95 3.10 0.39
N CYS A 54 -14.33 1.91 0.36
CA CYS A 54 -14.23 1.10 -0.84
C CYS A 54 -15.56 0.48 -1.28
N ASP A 55 -16.42 0.10 -0.33
CA ASP A 55 -17.74 -0.49 -0.60
C ASP A 55 -18.85 0.57 -0.76
N SER A 56 -18.50 1.85 -0.87
CA SER A 56 -19.48 2.93 -0.87
C SER A 56 -20.25 3.11 -2.18
N GLY A 57 -19.90 2.37 -3.23
CA GLY A 57 -20.45 2.57 -4.58
C GLY A 57 -20.04 3.87 -5.28
N SER A 58 -19.00 4.58 -4.78
CA SER A 58 -18.50 5.84 -5.35
C SER A 58 -17.00 5.76 -5.58
N LEU A 59 -16.59 5.89 -6.85
CA LEU A 59 -15.18 5.96 -7.21
C LEU A 59 -14.48 7.14 -6.54
N VAL A 60 -15.16 8.28 -6.40
CA VAL A 60 -14.58 9.46 -5.74
C VAL A 60 -14.25 9.16 -4.28
N ARG A 61 -15.20 8.55 -3.55
CA ARG A 61 -14.97 8.20 -2.13
C ARG A 61 -13.90 7.12 -1.97
N TYR A 62 -13.80 6.18 -2.91
CA TYR A 62 -12.70 5.22 -2.97
C TYR A 62 -11.35 5.96 -3.12
N LEU A 63 -11.26 6.90 -4.06
CA LEU A 63 -10.03 7.65 -4.34
C LEU A 63 -9.65 8.62 -3.23
N ASP A 64 -10.61 9.16 -2.47
CA ASP A 64 -10.34 10.01 -1.30
C ASP A 64 -9.47 9.30 -0.26
N THR A 65 -9.53 7.95 -0.20
CA THR A 65 -8.73 7.17 0.74
C THR A 65 -7.22 7.22 0.46
N PHE A 66 -6.82 7.51 -0.79
CA PHE A 66 -5.41 7.59 -1.18
C PHE A 66 -4.68 8.75 -0.49
N VAL A 67 -5.41 9.76 0.01
CA VAL A 67 -4.81 10.86 0.81
C VAL A 67 -4.05 10.35 2.03
N HIS A 68 -4.40 9.18 2.56
CA HIS A 68 -3.72 8.59 3.71
C HIS A 68 -2.55 7.70 3.30
N THR A 69 -2.69 6.93 2.24
CA THR A 69 -1.62 6.04 1.77
C THR A 69 -0.47 6.81 1.12
N THR A 70 -0.77 7.79 0.27
CA THR A 70 0.26 8.63 -0.36
C THR A 70 0.96 9.53 0.64
N ALA A 71 0.26 10.04 1.66
CA ALA A 71 0.86 10.87 2.70
C ALA A 71 1.97 10.14 3.47
N VAL A 72 1.77 8.86 3.82
CA VAL A 72 2.78 8.08 4.54
C VAL A 72 3.93 7.59 3.65
N MET A 73 3.78 7.73 2.33
CA MET A 73 4.78 7.39 1.33
C MET A 73 5.53 8.61 0.77
N GLN A 74 5.41 9.80 1.39
CA GLN A 74 6.19 10.99 1.00
C GLN A 74 7.66 10.96 1.47
N THR A 75 8.12 9.87 2.08
CA THR A 75 9.46 9.76 2.67
C THR A 75 10.20 8.54 2.13
N LYS A 76 11.53 8.60 2.11
CA LYS A 76 12.39 7.44 1.78
C LYS A 76 11.99 6.19 2.58
N GLU A 77 11.82 6.34 3.90
CA GLU A 77 11.45 5.25 4.79
C GLU A 77 10.10 4.64 4.41
N GLY A 78 9.09 5.50 4.18
CA GLY A 78 7.74 5.06 3.82
C GLY A 78 7.72 4.26 2.51
N LEU A 79 8.37 4.78 1.46
CA LEU A 79 8.42 4.12 0.15
C LEU A 79 9.08 2.74 0.22
N ILE A 80 10.26 2.64 0.85
CA ILE A 80 11.00 1.38 0.99
C ILE A 80 10.18 0.37 1.79
N ARG A 81 9.63 0.80 2.93
CA ARG A 81 8.88 -0.10 3.82
C ARG A 81 7.64 -0.64 3.13
N VAL A 82 6.83 0.23 2.52
CA VAL A 82 5.58 -0.17 1.85
C VAL A 82 5.88 -1.11 0.68
N ALA A 83 6.88 -0.80 -0.14
CA ALA A 83 7.27 -1.65 -1.26
C ALA A 83 7.72 -3.05 -0.81
N LYS A 84 8.53 -3.12 0.26
CA LYS A 84 8.93 -4.39 0.85
C LYS A 84 7.74 -5.19 1.37
N GLU A 85 6.87 -4.54 2.16
CA GLU A 85 5.69 -5.19 2.75
C GLU A 85 4.73 -5.71 1.68
N PHE A 86 4.57 -4.96 0.59
CA PHE A 86 3.77 -5.34 -0.56
C PHE A 86 4.27 -6.64 -1.21
N ALA A 87 5.58 -6.75 -1.47
CA ALA A 87 6.16 -7.97 -2.04
C ALA A 87 6.04 -9.18 -1.09
N LEU A 88 6.22 -8.96 0.23
CA LEU A 88 6.00 -9.99 1.25
C LEU A 88 4.54 -10.47 1.30
N ASP A 89 3.57 -9.56 1.15
CA ASP A 89 2.14 -9.90 1.16
C ASP A 89 1.74 -10.68 -0.09
N LEU A 90 2.24 -10.31 -1.27
CA LEU A 90 2.06 -11.11 -2.50
C LEU A 90 2.57 -12.54 -2.31
N ALA A 91 3.78 -12.70 -1.76
CA ALA A 91 4.35 -14.02 -1.50
C ALA A 91 3.52 -14.81 -0.46
N ALA A 92 3.10 -14.16 0.63
CA ALA A 92 2.28 -14.76 1.68
C ALA A 92 0.89 -15.21 1.19
N ASP A 93 0.36 -14.55 0.16
CA ASP A 93 -0.87 -14.95 -0.49
C ASP A 93 -0.68 -16.03 -1.55
N GLY A 94 0.56 -16.36 -1.93
CA GLY A 94 0.88 -17.39 -2.92
C GLY A 94 0.84 -16.86 -4.36
N VAL A 95 1.11 -15.57 -4.54
CA VAL A 95 1.37 -14.98 -5.86
C VAL A 95 2.80 -15.33 -6.26
N ILE A 96 2.94 -15.95 -7.42
CA ILE A 96 4.25 -16.36 -7.98
C ILE A 96 4.75 -15.39 -9.04
N TYR A 97 3.90 -14.49 -9.52
CA TYR A 97 4.22 -13.45 -10.48
C TYR A 97 3.33 -12.22 -10.25
N GLY A 98 3.95 -11.06 -10.06
CA GLY A 98 3.26 -9.79 -9.82
C GLY A 98 3.75 -8.71 -10.78
N GLU A 99 2.83 -8.02 -11.46
CA GLU A 99 3.08 -6.73 -12.11
C GLU A 99 2.58 -5.61 -11.20
N ILE A 100 3.54 -4.93 -10.59
CA ILE A 100 3.29 -3.91 -9.57
C ILE A 100 3.11 -2.55 -10.25
N ARG A 101 2.13 -1.78 -9.78
CA ARG A 101 1.90 -0.41 -10.25
C ARG A 101 1.78 0.54 -9.08
N TRP A 102 2.22 1.77 -9.30
CA TRP A 102 2.05 2.93 -8.43
C TRP A 102 2.24 4.18 -9.30
N ALA A 103 1.88 5.36 -8.78
CA ALA A 103 2.05 6.64 -9.45
C ALA A 103 3.20 7.44 -8.80
N PRO A 104 4.45 7.38 -9.31
CA PRO A 104 5.58 8.08 -8.70
C PRO A 104 5.34 9.58 -8.49
N GLU A 105 4.58 10.22 -9.38
CA GLU A 105 4.24 11.63 -9.32
C GLU A 105 3.40 12.03 -8.09
N GLN A 106 2.74 11.08 -7.42
CA GLN A 106 1.96 11.33 -6.20
C GLN A 106 2.83 11.39 -4.93
N HIS A 107 4.14 11.23 -5.04
CA HIS A 107 5.07 11.05 -3.92
C HIS A 107 6.14 12.16 -3.84
N LEU A 108 5.81 13.36 -4.33
CA LEU A 108 6.76 14.47 -4.52
C LEU A 108 6.53 15.65 -3.55
N GLU A 109 5.51 15.60 -2.70
CA GLU A 109 5.05 16.76 -1.91
C GLU A 109 6.02 17.15 -0.79
N GLN A 110 6.88 16.24 -0.33
CA GLN A 110 7.90 16.51 0.69
C GLN A 110 9.32 16.63 0.13
N GLY A 111 9.44 16.95 -1.17
CA GLY A 111 10.72 17.32 -1.78
C GLY A 111 11.54 16.17 -2.35
N LEU A 112 10.95 14.98 -2.48
CA LEU A 112 11.55 13.89 -3.27
C LEU A 112 11.51 14.24 -4.76
N THR A 113 12.52 13.79 -5.51
CA THR A 113 12.47 13.78 -6.98
C THR A 113 11.78 12.52 -7.49
N LEU A 114 11.31 12.55 -8.74
CA LEU A 114 10.69 11.38 -9.39
C LEU A 114 11.65 10.18 -9.39
N GLU A 115 12.92 10.42 -9.67
CA GLU A 115 13.98 9.40 -9.66
C GLU A 115 14.12 8.76 -8.28
N GLN A 116 14.17 9.59 -7.22
CA GLN A 116 14.26 9.08 -5.85
C GLN A 116 13.06 8.21 -5.47
N VAL A 117 11.84 8.59 -5.90
CA VAL A 117 10.65 7.79 -5.63
C VAL A 117 10.77 6.40 -6.27
N VAL A 118 11.21 6.33 -7.53
CA VAL A 118 11.41 5.06 -8.24
C VAL A 118 12.51 4.23 -7.57
N GLU A 119 13.65 4.84 -7.27
CA GLU A 119 14.79 4.18 -6.62
C GLU A 119 14.42 3.60 -5.24
N TYR A 120 13.64 4.33 -4.44
CA TYR A 120 13.24 3.88 -3.11
C TYR A 120 12.19 2.76 -3.14
N VAL A 121 11.29 2.76 -4.11
CA VAL A 121 10.40 1.63 -4.33
C VAL A 121 11.19 0.39 -4.76
N GLU A 122 12.13 0.53 -5.72
CA GLU A 122 13.02 -0.56 -6.13
C GLU A 122 13.85 -1.10 -4.95
N GLU A 123 14.41 -0.22 -4.12
CA GLU A 123 15.17 -0.58 -2.92
C GLU A 123 14.30 -1.41 -1.95
N GLY A 124 13.01 -1.09 -1.78
CA GLY A 124 12.10 -1.87 -0.96
C GLY A 124 11.76 -3.24 -1.56
N LEU A 125 11.46 -3.29 -2.86
CA LEU A 125 11.12 -4.53 -3.57
C LEU A 125 12.27 -5.56 -3.54
N THR A 126 13.52 -5.11 -3.59
CA THR A 126 14.72 -5.98 -3.59
C THR A 126 15.09 -6.53 -2.21
N GLN A 127 14.45 -6.05 -1.14
CA GLN A 127 14.66 -6.53 0.24
C GLN A 127 13.67 -7.61 0.69
N ALA A 128 12.69 -7.97 -0.15
CA ALA A 128 11.66 -8.95 0.16
C ALA A 128 12.08 -10.40 -0.11
#